data_AF-A0A3M6GFS7-F1
#
_entry.id   AF-A0A3M6GFS7-F1
#
_cell.length_a   1.000
_cell.length_b   1.000
_cell.length_c   1.000
_cell.angle_alpha   90.00
_cell.angle_beta   90.00
_cell.angle_gamma   90.00
#
_symmetry.space_group_name_H-M   'P 1'
#
loop_
_entity.id
_entity.type
_entity.pdbx_description
1 polymer ?
#
loop_
_entity_poly.entity_id
_entity_poly.type
_entity_poly.pdbx_seq_one_letter_code
_entity_poly.pdbx_strand_id
1 'polypeptide(L)'
;EDMAEEMPEQFDVVTCLEMLEHVPDPSSVIRACYRMVKPGGQVFFSTINRNPKAYLFAVVGAEYILNLLPRGTHDFKKFIRPSELGAWSRDAGLQVKDIIGLT
;
A
#
# COMPACT_ATOMS: atom_id res chain seq x y z
N GLU A 1 9.10 -11.86 1.02
CA GLU A 1 9.65 -11.44 -0.30
C GLU A 1 10.20 -12.64 -1.07
N ASP A 2 10.63 -13.68 -0.36
CA ASP A 2 11.16 -14.96 -0.85
C ASP A 2 10.33 -15.61 -1.98
N MET A 3 9.00 -15.58 -1.88
CA MET A 3 8.11 -16.11 -2.94
C MET A 3 8.36 -15.45 -4.31
N ALA A 4 8.80 -14.18 -4.34
CA ALA A 4 9.13 -13.51 -5.58
C ALA A 4 10.43 -14.02 -6.21
N GLU A 5 11.34 -14.59 -5.42
CA GLU A 5 12.54 -15.27 -5.92
C GLU A 5 12.21 -16.67 -6.41
N GLU A 6 11.29 -17.38 -5.75
CA GLU A 6 10.87 -18.73 -6.12
C GLU A 6 9.92 -18.76 -7.33
N MET A 7 9.10 -17.72 -7.50
CA MET A 7 8.03 -17.67 -8.50
C MET A 7 8.07 -16.39 -9.36
N PRO A 8 9.17 -16.11 -10.07
CA PRO A 8 9.23 -14.97 -10.98
C PRO A 8 8.31 -15.18 -12.19
N GLU A 9 7.61 -14.11 -12.59
CA GLU A 9 6.76 -14.04 -13.78
C GLU A 9 5.73 -15.19 -13.88
N GLN A 10 5.19 -15.64 -12.74
CA GLN A 10 4.25 -16.76 -12.69
C GLN A 10 2.78 -16.34 -12.77
N PHE A 11 2.46 -15.10 -12.41
CA PHE A 11 1.08 -14.68 -12.19
C PHE A 11 0.61 -13.67 -13.24
N ASP A 12 -0.58 -13.88 -13.80
CA ASP A 12 -1.22 -12.89 -14.68
C ASP A 12 -1.71 -11.67 -13.89
N VAL A 13 -2.05 -11.87 -12.61
CA VAL A 13 -2.49 -10.83 -11.68
C VAL A 13 -1.86 -11.03 -10.31
N VAL A 14 -1.33 -9.95 -9.72
CA VAL A 14 -0.84 -9.90 -8.34
C VAL A 14 -1.63 -8.84 -7.57
N THR A 15 -2.05 -9.16 -6.35
CA THR A 15 -2.76 -8.22 -5.47
C THR A 15 -2.03 -8.07 -4.14
N CYS A 16 -1.92 -6.84 -3.65
CA CYS A 16 -1.41 -6.54 -2.32
C CYS A 16 -2.33 -5.47 -1.70
N LEU A 17 -3.26 -5.93 -0.88
CA LEU A 17 -4.39 -5.13 -0.41
C LEU A 17 -4.30 -4.93 1.10
N GLU A 18 -4.50 -3.69 1.57
CA GLU A 18 -4.59 -3.30 2.99
C GLU A 18 -3.41 -3.80 3.85
N MET A 19 -2.19 -3.74 3.29
CA MET A 19 -1.02 -4.33 3.93
C MET A 19 0.23 -3.44 3.90
N LEU A 20 0.38 -2.58 2.89
CA LEU A 20 1.63 -1.83 2.66
C LEU A 20 2.00 -0.87 3.80
N GLU A 21 1.02 -0.33 4.52
CA GLU A 21 1.19 0.54 5.69
C GLU A 21 1.70 -0.20 6.94
N HIS A 22 1.67 -1.53 6.93
CA HIS A 22 2.07 -2.37 8.05
C HIS A 22 3.48 -2.95 7.89
N VAL A 23 4.10 -2.79 6.72
CA VAL A 23 5.47 -3.28 6.46
C VAL A 23 6.53 -2.21 6.70
N PRO A 24 7.77 -2.61 7.04
CA PRO A 24 8.86 -1.66 7.26
C PRO A 24 9.35 -0.98 5.97
N ASP A 25 9.33 -1.69 4.82
CA ASP A 25 9.69 -1.15 3.51
C ASP A 25 8.59 -1.48 2.49
N PRO A 26 7.64 -0.56 2.21
CA PRO A 26 6.63 -0.77 1.18
C PRO A 26 7.22 -0.96 -0.22
N SER A 27 8.38 -0.34 -0.49
CA SER A 27 8.99 -0.38 -1.82
C SER A 27 9.54 -1.77 -2.16
N SER A 28 10.05 -2.51 -1.18
CA SER A 28 10.51 -3.89 -1.37
C SER A 28 9.36 -4.83 -1.71
N VAL A 29 8.21 -4.67 -1.06
CA VAL A 29 6.99 -5.44 -1.37
C VAL A 29 6.51 -5.15 -2.79
N ILE A 30 6.52 -3.88 -3.22
CA ILE A 30 6.15 -3.50 -4.60
C ILE A 30 7.09 -4.15 -5.62
N ARG A 31 8.41 -4.16 -5.36
CA ARG A 31 9.40 -4.85 -6.22
C ARG A 31 9.16 -6.36 -6.28
N ALA A 32 8.78 -6.97 -5.15
CA ALA A 32 8.43 -8.39 -5.10
C ALA A 32 7.18 -8.69 -5.95
N CYS A 33 6.13 -7.85 -5.84
CA CYS A 33 4.94 -7.97 -6.68
C CYS A 33 5.26 -7.81 -8.18
N TYR A 34 6.10 -6.85 -8.54
CA TYR A 34 6.57 -6.66 -9.92
C TYR A 34 7.31 -7.90 -10.45
N ARG A 35 8.17 -8.52 -9.64
CA ARG A 35 8.94 -9.71 -10.05
C ARG A 35 8.04 -10.92 -10.29
N MET A 36 6.96 -11.05 -9.54
CA MET A 36 6.03 -12.19 -9.62
C MET A 36 5.04 -12.08 -10.80
N VAL A 37 4.72 -10.86 -11.24
CA VAL A 37 3.75 -10.66 -12.33
C VAL A 37 4.41 -10.95 -13.69
N LYS A 38 3.69 -11.63 -14.57
CA LYS A 38 4.10 -11.86 -15.96
C LYS A 38 4.28 -10.53 -16.71
N PRO A 39 5.13 -10.49 -17.74
CA PRO A 39 5.13 -9.38 -18.70
C PRO A 39 3.72 -9.14 -19.27
N GLY A 40 3.21 -7.92 -19.11
CA GLY A 40 1.84 -7.56 -19.53
C GLY A 40 0.73 -7.92 -18.54
N GLY A 41 1.05 -8.57 -17.41
CA GLY A 41 0.12 -8.81 -16.31
C GLY A 41 -0.19 -7.55 -15.49
N GLN A 42 -1.06 -7.69 -14.50
CA GLN A 42 -1.56 -6.57 -13.70
C GLN A 42 -1.21 -6.70 -12.22
N VAL A 43 -0.93 -5.56 -11.59
CA VAL A 43 -0.69 -5.49 -10.15
C VAL A 43 -1.64 -4.49 -9.52
N PHE A 44 -2.32 -4.88 -8.45
CA PHE A 44 -3.24 -4.04 -7.71
C PHE A 44 -2.73 -3.81 -6.30
N PHE A 45 -2.75 -2.54 -5.88
CA PHE A 45 -2.38 -2.13 -4.53
C PHE A 45 -3.56 -1.43 -3.86
N SER A 46 -3.77 -1.68 -2.58
CA SER A 46 -4.61 -0.85 -1.72
C SER A 46 -3.92 -0.59 -0.37
N THR A 47 -4.14 0.59 0.18
CA THR A 47 -3.51 1.06 1.42
C THR A 47 -4.24 2.30 1.94
N ILE A 48 -4.07 2.61 3.22
CA ILE A 48 -4.62 3.82 3.82
C ILE A 48 -3.89 5.07 3.31
N ASN A 49 -4.65 5.97 2.68
CA ASN A 49 -4.16 7.26 2.19
C ASN A 49 -3.80 8.19 3.34
N ARG A 50 -2.56 8.71 3.33
CA ARG A 50 -2.10 9.73 4.27
C ARG A 50 -2.70 11.11 3.96
N ASN A 51 -3.97 11.30 4.29
CA ASN A 51 -4.67 12.59 4.19
C ASN A 51 -5.14 13.11 5.59
N PRO A 52 -5.30 14.43 5.77
CA PRO A 52 -5.72 15.01 7.05
C PRO A 52 -7.11 14.57 7.56
N LYS A 53 -8.05 14.24 6.67
CA LYS A 53 -9.37 13.69 7.03
C LYS A 53 -9.25 12.26 7.55
N ALA A 54 -8.39 11.43 6.95
CA ALA A 54 -8.11 10.08 7.44
C ALA A 54 -7.51 10.12 8.85
N TYR A 55 -6.60 11.06 9.11
CA TYR A 55 -6.12 11.35 10.47
C TYR A 55 -7.27 11.76 11.41
N LEU A 56 -8.13 12.69 10.98
CA LEU A 56 -9.23 13.19 11.80
C LEU A 56 -10.25 12.09 12.14
N PHE A 57 -10.64 11.24 11.19
CA PHE A 57 -11.63 10.19 11.44
C PHE A 57 -11.03 8.96 12.14
N ALA A 58 -9.89 8.45 11.67
CA ALA A 58 -9.29 7.22 12.20
C ALA A 58 -8.58 7.43 13.54
N VAL A 59 -7.90 8.57 13.72
CA VAL A 59 -7.17 8.86 14.97
C VAL A 59 -8.08 9.63 15.92
N VAL A 60 -8.48 10.84 15.56
CA VAL A 60 -9.21 11.73 16.50
C VAL A 60 -10.62 11.19 16.80
N GLY A 61 -11.35 10.75 15.77
CA GLY A 61 -12.68 10.17 15.92
C GLY A 61 -12.67 8.88 16.74
N ALA A 62 -11.96 7.84 16.25
CA ALA A 62 -12.03 6.52 16.86
C ALA A 62 -11.26 6.39 18.19
N GLU A 63 -10.08 7.00 18.32
CA GLU A 63 -9.24 6.84 19.53
C GLU A 63 -9.49 7.90 20.60
N TYR A 64 -9.80 9.15 20.22
CA TYR A 64 -9.90 10.27 21.18
C TYR A 64 -11.32 10.66 21.54
N ILE A 65 -12.27 10.58 20.59
CA ILE A 65 -13.67 10.97 20.82
C ILE A 65 -14.51 9.74 21.21
N LEU A 66 -14.45 8.69 20.42
CA LEU A 66 -15.31 7.51 20.59
C LEU A 66 -14.71 6.42 21.49
N ASN A 67 -13.40 6.49 21.82
CA ASN A 67 -12.68 5.49 22.64
C ASN A 67 -12.87 4.04 22.14
N LEU A 68 -13.04 3.84 20.83
CA LEU A 68 -13.24 2.52 20.23
C LEU A 68 -11.93 1.72 20.14
N LEU A 69 -10.80 2.42 20.10
CA LEU A 69 -9.46 1.83 20.01
C LEU A 69 -8.52 2.51 21.02
N PRO A 70 -7.49 1.81 21.52
CA PRO A 70 -6.46 2.40 22.35
C PRO A 70 -5.79 3.60 21.64
N ARG A 71 -5.34 4.57 22.44
CA ARG A 71 -4.60 5.72 21.89
C ARG A 71 -3.26 5.26 21.33
N GLY A 72 -2.93 5.79 20.15
CA GLY A 72 -1.71 5.44 19.43
C GLY A 72 -1.81 4.11 18.66
N THR A 73 -3.01 3.58 18.45
CA THR A 73 -3.22 2.40 17.60
C THR A 73 -2.85 2.69 16.15
N HIS A 74 -3.08 3.91 15.66
CA HIS A 74 -2.71 4.30 14.30
C HIS A 74 -1.46 5.18 14.27
N ASP A 75 -0.39 4.70 13.60
CA ASP A 75 0.76 5.52 13.25
C ASP A 75 0.55 6.18 11.88
N PHE A 76 0.02 7.40 11.89
CA PHE A 76 -0.27 8.18 10.68
C PHE A 76 0.95 8.38 9.77
N LYS A 77 2.18 8.27 10.29
CA LYS A 77 3.38 8.39 9.45
C LYS A 77 3.54 7.22 8.49
N LYS A 78 2.98 6.05 8.84
CA LYS A 78 3.02 4.83 8.03
C LYS A 78 1.99 4.80 6.91
N PHE A 79 1.01 5.70 6.92
CA PHE A 79 0.08 5.84 5.81
C PHE A 79 0.81 6.32 4.57
N ILE A 80 0.35 5.87 3.41
CA ILE A 80 1.04 6.05 2.14
C ILE A 80 0.26 7.07 1.31
N ARG A 81 0.95 8.09 0.78
CA ARG A 81 0.33 9.01 -0.19
C ARG A 81 0.29 8.37 -1.57
N PRO A 82 -0.72 8.70 -2.40
CA PRO A 82 -0.77 8.30 -3.80
C PRO A 82 0.51 8.61 -4.58
N SER A 83 1.17 9.74 -4.28
CA SER A 83 2.43 10.13 -4.92
C SER A 83 3.59 9.22 -4.54
N GLU A 84 3.63 8.72 -3.31
CA GLU A 84 4.66 7.79 -2.82
C GLU A 84 4.46 6.41 -3.46
N LEU A 85 3.23 5.88 -3.40
CA LEU A 85 2.89 4.61 -4.04
C LEU A 85 3.17 4.62 -5.55
N GLY A 86 2.80 5.71 -6.22
CA GLY A 86 3.07 5.88 -7.64
C GLY A 86 4.56 6.00 -7.96
N ALA A 87 5.36 6.63 -7.09
CA ALA A 87 6.81 6.72 -7.26
C ALA A 87 7.46 5.33 -7.14
N TRP A 88 7.20 4.61 -6.05
CA TRP A 88 7.74 3.26 -5.85
C TRP A 88 7.31 2.29 -6.94
N SER A 89 6.08 2.39 -7.44
CA SER A 89 5.62 1.57 -8.57
C SER A 89 6.45 1.82 -9.83
N ARG A 90 6.72 3.09 -10.17
CA ARG A 90 7.55 3.42 -11.34
C ARG A 90 8.99 2.97 -11.15
N ASP A 91 9.55 3.16 -9.97
CA ASP A 91 10.92 2.74 -9.64
C ASP A 91 11.08 1.21 -9.72
N ALA A 92 10.01 0.46 -9.41
CA ALA A 92 9.98 -1.00 -9.57
C ALA A 92 9.83 -1.46 -11.03
N GLY A 93 9.51 -0.57 -11.97
CA GLY A 93 9.28 -0.92 -13.39
C GLY A 93 7.80 -1.10 -13.76
N LEU A 94 6.86 -0.78 -12.87
CA LEU A 94 5.43 -0.79 -13.17
C LEU A 94 4.98 0.50 -13.86
N GLN A 95 3.98 0.39 -14.73
CA GLN A 95 3.27 1.54 -15.27
C GLN A 95 1.98 1.78 -14.47
N VAL A 96 1.88 2.93 -13.81
CA VAL A 96 0.66 3.35 -13.11
C VAL A 96 -0.43 3.68 -14.15
N LYS A 97 -1.53 2.94 -14.13
CA LYS A 97 -2.66 3.12 -15.05
C LYS A 97 -3.77 4.00 -14.48
N ASP A 98 -4.12 3.76 -13.21
CA ASP A 98 -5.19 4.49 -12.54
C ASP A 98 -4.91 4.55 -11.03
N ILE A 99 -5.47 5.57 -10.36
CA ILE A 99 -5.45 5.73 -8.91
C ILE A 99 -6.81 6.30 -8.51
N ILE A 100 -7.54 5.53 -7.70
CA ILE A 100 -8.81 5.96 -7.09
C ILE A 100 -8.72 5.86 -5.57
N GLY A 101 -9.36 6.80 -4.88
CA GLY A 101 -9.40 6.78 -3.42
C GLY A 101 -10.30 7.89 -2.88
N LEU A 102 -10.50 7.86 -1.57
CA LEU A 102 -11.26 8.88 -0.85
C LEU A 102 -10.38 10.11 -0.62
N THR A 103 -10.95 11.31 -0.81
CA THR A 103 -10.30 12.62 -0.63
C THR A 103 -10.74 13.34 0.62
#